data_AF-A0A3A8I7R0-F1
#
_entry.id   AF-A0A3A8I7R0-F1
#
_cell.length_a   1.000
_cell.length_b   1.000
_cell.length_c   1.000
_cell.angle_alpha   90.00
_cell.angle_beta   90.00
_cell.angle_gamma   90.00
#
_symmetry.space_group_name_H-M   'P 1'
#
loop_
_entity.id
_entity.type
_entity.pdbx_description
1 polymer ?
#
loop_
_entity_poly.entity_id
_entity_poly.type
_entity_poly.pdbx_seq_one_letter_code
_entity_poly.pdbx_strand_id
1 'polypeptide(L)'
;MTTIGKPGSRTTSPVSTQPAKTPATSGKPNAVKAAVTQRMSDGFDSGPRAGSRPPLTEVRTTETAVKKDKDGGGFLGGLASGLGSALDKIGKGVAKALAPQVSTNADGRTVVDLGAGNNTAKVTQNKNGGLTITSGSDTVNLTAEQAKGVIINGGAGNDSITVDKSVTQDITLDGGEGDDKLTGGAGNDTLIGGAGNDTVIGGEGNDALKGLDGDDYLEGGAGDDRIMGGEGRDVMYGLDGNDTLSGGKGRDYIDAGAGNDRAFGGEGDDQVIGGRGDDTLSGGAGNDAVAGGAGKDTVRGGTGTDKLYVEENEATCDAAEGEREIVDMTDADQRGSSVSVTGSAEFQARVQSDLDAMRSLPSGQDLLGTLDASGKKTVIRETSSGNSAGGTNFNDGFMNADGTPGKGTDAQVNYNTTRISLGSEEWMNRPPVVGLFHELVHASDMNNGTLALGSKNGTRNLETSAVGLPIDLDQDPSTPDVVQGGRPGENVLRDDLNLPTRPRY
;
A
#
# COMPACT_ATOMS: atom_id res chain seq x y z
N MET A 1 32.14 26.34 -34.62
CA MET A 1 31.71 27.31 -33.59
C MET A 1 30.22 27.52 -33.75
N THR A 2 29.44 26.87 -32.90
CA THR A 2 28.02 27.17 -32.65
C THR A 2 27.74 26.69 -31.23
N THR A 3 26.90 27.41 -30.50
CA THR A 3 26.87 27.40 -29.04
C THR A 3 26.16 26.19 -28.44
N ILE A 4 26.84 25.49 -27.53
CA ILE A 4 26.25 24.47 -26.64
C ILE A 4 25.51 25.19 -25.51
N GLY A 5 24.25 24.82 -25.28
CA GLY A 5 23.46 25.32 -24.16
C GLY A 5 24.00 24.82 -22.81
N LYS A 6 24.01 25.69 -21.80
CA LYS A 6 24.36 25.28 -20.43
C LYS A 6 23.24 24.42 -19.83
N PRO A 7 23.55 23.40 -19.01
CA PRO A 7 22.56 22.80 -18.11
C PRO A 7 21.98 23.86 -17.18
N GLY A 8 20.67 23.78 -16.91
CA GLY A 8 20.00 24.64 -15.93
C GLY A 8 20.51 24.37 -14.52
N SER A 9 20.74 25.43 -13.74
CA SER A 9 21.04 25.31 -12.32
C SER A 9 19.76 24.86 -11.59
N ARG A 10 19.78 23.66 -11.00
CA ARG A 10 18.74 23.22 -10.05
C ARG A 10 18.75 24.22 -8.88
N THR A 11 17.62 24.85 -8.59
CA THR A 11 17.48 25.71 -7.40
C THR A 11 17.24 24.80 -6.19
N THR A 12 18.22 24.73 -5.29
CA THR A 12 18.06 24.06 -4.00
C THR A 12 17.09 24.86 -3.12
N SER A 13 16.05 24.21 -2.60
CA SER A 13 15.13 24.81 -1.63
C SER A 13 15.87 25.30 -0.37
N PRO A 14 15.41 26.37 0.28
CA PRO A 14 16.14 27.00 1.38
C PRO A 14 15.94 26.27 2.71
N VAL A 15 17.01 25.71 3.27
CA VAL A 15 17.02 25.18 4.65
C VAL A 15 16.85 26.33 5.66
N SER A 16 15.87 26.21 6.56
CA SER A 16 15.55 27.21 7.60
C SER A 16 15.19 26.57 8.94
N THR A 17 15.42 27.27 10.05
CA THR A 17 15.13 26.80 11.42
C THR A 17 14.65 27.97 12.30
N GLN A 18 13.49 27.86 12.99
CA GLN A 18 13.14 28.62 14.22
C GLN A 18 11.79 28.16 14.87
N PRO A 19 11.47 28.51 16.15
CA PRO A 19 10.60 27.70 17.03
C PRO A 19 9.13 28.15 17.26
N ALA A 20 8.33 27.23 17.86
CA ALA A 20 6.87 27.20 17.93
C ALA A 20 6.16 27.81 19.18
N LYS A 21 4.80 27.97 19.10
CA LYS A 21 3.85 28.22 20.23
C LYS A 21 2.43 27.65 19.98
N THR A 22 1.64 27.46 21.05
CA THR A 22 0.51 26.49 21.23
C THR A 22 -0.96 27.03 21.16
N PRO A 23 -2.02 26.16 21.16
CA PRO A 23 -3.38 26.43 20.57
C PRO A 23 -4.63 26.29 21.51
N ALA A 24 -5.90 26.33 20.98
CA ALA A 24 -7.17 26.12 21.76
C ALA A 24 -8.51 25.73 21.00
N THR A 25 -9.35 24.89 21.67
CA THR A 25 -10.81 24.50 21.71
C THR A 25 -11.96 25.14 20.86
N SER A 26 -13.19 24.60 20.59
CA SER A 26 -14.05 23.40 20.95
C SER A 26 -15.22 23.04 19.94
N GLY A 27 -15.56 21.74 19.66
CA GLY A 27 -16.89 21.21 19.21
C GLY A 27 -16.97 20.06 18.14
N LYS A 28 -17.55 18.88 18.46
CA LYS A 28 -17.88 17.74 17.52
C LYS A 28 -19.41 17.46 17.40
N PRO A 29 -19.91 16.99 16.24
CA PRO A 29 -21.09 16.12 16.20
C PRO A 29 -21.08 14.95 15.16
N ASN A 30 -21.30 13.72 15.66
CA ASN A 30 -21.93 12.53 15.03
C ASN A 30 -21.50 12.07 13.60
N ALA A 31 -20.48 11.20 13.53
CA ALA A 31 -19.79 10.79 12.30
C ALA A 31 -20.56 9.88 11.30
N VAL A 32 -21.39 8.95 11.77
CA VAL A 32 -21.94 7.86 10.92
C VAL A 32 -22.83 8.37 9.77
N LYS A 33 -23.51 9.51 9.97
CA LYS A 33 -24.36 10.11 8.92
C LYS A 33 -23.61 11.09 8.01
N ALA A 34 -22.43 11.54 8.43
CA ALA A 34 -21.53 12.35 7.61
C ALA A 34 -20.87 11.47 6.55
N ALA A 35 -20.20 10.37 6.94
CA ALA A 35 -19.45 9.49 6.02
C ALA A 35 -20.23 9.06 4.76
N VAL A 36 -21.50 8.67 4.90
CA VAL A 36 -22.34 8.26 3.75
C VAL A 36 -22.71 9.42 2.83
N THR A 37 -22.81 10.64 3.36
CA THR A 37 -23.03 11.86 2.55
C THR A 37 -21.71 12.33 1.92
N GLN A 38 -20.60 12.11 2.63
CA GLN A 38 -19.26 12.52 2.27
C GLN A 38 -18.72 11.74 1.06
N ARG A 39 -19.01 10.42 0.98
CA ARG A 39 -18.77 9.56 -0.20
C ARG A 39 -19.39 10.07 -1.54
N MET A 40 -20.31 11.05 -1.50
CA MET A 40 -20.88 11.68 -2.71
C MET A 40 -20.58 13.19 -2.83
N SER A 41 -19.91 13.77 -1.84
CA SER A 41 -19.57 15.19 -1.74
C SER A 41 -18.16 15.47 -2.27
N ASP A 42 -17.22 14.58 -1.95
CA ASP A 42 -15.78 14.89 -1.94
C ASP A 42 -15.12 14.66 -3.31
N GLY A 43 -15.77 15.14 -4.37
CA GLY A 43 -15.24 15.09 -5.73
C GLY A 43 -14.00 15.97 -5.89
N PHE A 44 -12.82 15.36 -5.81
CA PHE A 44 -11.48 15.91 -6.13
C PHE A 44 -11.00 17.18 -5.38
N ASP A 45 -11.86 17.87 -4.63
CA ASP A 45 -11.55 19.24 -4.17
C ASP A 45 -12.36 19.60 -2.89
N SER A 46 -11.96 19.10 -1.71
CA SER A 46 -12.05 19.82 -0.40
C SER A 46 -11.78 18.93 0.84
N GLY A 47 -10.67 19.19 1.55
CA GLY A 47 -10.42 18.65 2.89
C GLY A 47 -11.25 19.35 4.00
N PRO A 48 -11.51 18.67 5.14
CA PRO A 48 -12.39 19.19 6.19
C PRO A 48 -11.75 20.35 7.00
N ARG A 49 -12.28 21.57 6.83
CA ARG A 49 -11.87 22.74 7.62
C ARG A 49 -12.41 22.72 9.07
N ALA A 50 -11.50 22.47 10.00
CA ALA A 50 -11.46 22.96 11.39
C ALA A 50 -12.77 23.06 12.21
N GLY A 51 -12.96 22.09 13.12
CA GLY A 51 -13.78 22.21 14.34
C GLY A 51 -12.97 21.77 15.56
N SER A 52 -12.86 22.61 16.59
CA SER A 52 -11.79 22.53 17.60
C SER A 52 -12.08 21.57 18.79
N ARG A 53 -11.16 21.33 19.76
CA ARG A 53 -11.31 20.30 20.85
C ARG A 53 -11.40 20.87 22.29
N PRO A 54 -12.44 20.55 23.10
CA PRO A 54 -12.64 21.04 24.49
C PRO A 54 -11.49 20.77 25.47
N PRO A 55 -11.34 21.56 26.57
CA PRO A 55 -10.24 21.38 27.50
C PRO A 55 -10.49 20.27 28.51
N LEU A 56 -9.42 19.52 28.81
CA LEU A 56 -9.33 18.53 29.89
C LEU A 56 -8.72 19.17 31.14
N THR A 57 -9.10 18.66 32.31
CA THR A 57 -8.52 19.03 33.61
C THR A 57 -7.48 17.98 34.04
N GLU A 58 -6.28 18.42 34.43
CA GLU A 58 -5.30 17.53 35.06
C GLU A 58 -5.71 17.15 36.50
N VAL A 59 -5.41 15.91 36.89
CA VAL A 59 -5.11 15.55 38.29
C VAL A 59 -3.93 14.57 38.31
N ARG A 60 -2.79 14.98 38.88
CA ARG A 60 -1.74 14.08 39.37
C ARG A 60 -2.02 13.75 40.84
N THR A 61 -1.77 12.51 41.28
CA THR A 61 -0.69 12.17 42.25
C THR A 61 -0.63 10.66 42.62
N THR A 62 0.60 10.12 42.51
CA THR A 62 1.29 9.14 43.40
C THR A 62 0.73 7.75 43.75
N GLU A 63 1.48 6.75 43.29
CA GLU A 63 2.03 5.57 44.02
C GLU A 63 1.17 4.75 45.02
N THR A 64 1.16 3.43 44.82
CA THR A 64 1.77 2.49 45.78
C THR A 64 2.24 1.20 45.10
N ALA A 65 3.25 0.54 45.66
CA ALA A 65 3.99 -0.57 45.02
C ALA A 65 3.58 -1.97 45.50
N VAL A 66 3.88 -2.99 44.69
CA VAL A 66 4.16 -4.37 45.13
C VAL A 66 5.47 -4.85 44.49
N LYS A 67 6.31 -5.53 45.27
CA LYS A 67 7.61 -6.10 44.87
C LYS A 67 7.57 -7.63 44.82
N LYS A 68 8.65 -8.20 44.25
CA LYS A 68 9.11 -9.61 44.29
C LYS A 68 8.46 -10.55 43.27
N ASP A 69 9.18 -11.51 42.68
CA ASP A 69 10.64 -11.73 42.64
C ASP A 69 11.04 -12.57 41.41
N LYS A 70 12.35 -12.69 41.19
CA LYS A 70 12.96 -13.50 40.13
C LYS A 70 12.94 -15.00 40.45
N ASP A 71 12.74 -15.81 39.41
CA ASP A 71 13.39 -17.07 39.02
C ASP A 71 12.52 -17.58 37.82
N GLY A 72 12.99 -18.24 36.76
CA GLY A 72 14.20 -19.03 36.54
C GLY A 72 13.77 -20.36 35.90
N GLY A 73 14.21 -20.65 34.67
CA GLY A 73 13.90 -21.90 33.96
C GLY A 73 12.66 -21.85 33.04
N GLY A 74 12.78 -22.40 31.83
CA GLY A 74 11.73 -22.35 30.81
C GLY A 74 10.68 -23.45 30.93
N PHE A 75 9.52 -23.25 30.29
CA PHE A 75 8.48 -24.29 30.18
C PHE A 75 7.52 -24.08 28.99
N LEU A 76 8.03 -24.16 27.74
CA LEU A 76 7.22 -24.48 26.54
C LEU A 76 7.99 -25.38 25.53
N GLY A 77 8.86 -26.26 26.04
CA GLY A 77 9.38 -27.39 25.28
C GLY A 77 8.62 -28.66 25.67
N GLY A 78 7.53 -29.00 24.99
CA GLY A 78 6.61 -30.01 25.56
C GLY A 78 5.50 -30.63 24.70
N LEU A 79 5.43 -30.43 23.38
CA LEU A 79 4.48 -31.17 22.52
C LEU A 79 5.05 -31.75 21.20
N ALA A 80 6.29 -31.41 20.83
CA ALA A 80 6.84 -31.72 19.50
C ALA A 80 7.55 -33.10 19.34
N SER A 81 7.51 -34.00 20.34
CA SER A 81 8.28 -35.26 20.31
C SER A 81 7.45 -36.55 20.34
N GLY A 82 6.13 -36.46 20.12
CA GLY A 82 5.21 -37.61 20.19
C GLY A 82 4.79 -38.24 18.86
N LEU A 83 4.67 -37.48 17.77
CA LEU A 83 4.08 -37.96 16.50
C LEU A 83 5.10 -38.40 15.44
N GLY A 84 6.36 -37.96 15.53
CA GLY A 84 7.36 -38.15 14.47
C GLY A 84 7.77 -39.60 14.16
N SER A 85 7.40 -40.58 14.98
CA SER A 85 7.77 -42.00 14.82
C SER A 85 6.60 -42.92 14.44
N ALA A 86 5.38 -42.40 14.30
CA ALA A 86 4.21 -43.16 13.85
C ALA A 86 3.95 -43.06 12.33
N LEU A 87 4.40 -41.98 11.69
CA LEU A 87 4.15 -41.70 10.27
C LEU A 87 5.10 -42.44 9.30
N ASP A 88 6.33 -42.77 9.72
CA ASP A 88 7.37 -43.39 8.86
C ASP A 88 7.06 -44.85 8.42
N LYS A 89 5.92 -45.40 8.82
CA LYS A 89 5.44 -46.75 8.42
C LYS A 89 4.11 -46.76 7.67
N ILE A 90 3.50 -45.60 7.44
CA ILE A 90 2.37 -45.47 6.52
C ILE A 90 2.94 -44.89 5.23
N GLY A 91 3.06 -45.74 4.20
CA GLY A 91 3.73 -45.37 2.96
C GLY A 91 3.07 -44.17 2.27
N LYS A 92 3.83 -43.50 1.40
CA LYS A 92 3.43 -42.32 0.60
C LYS A 92 2.26 -42.59 -0.37
N GLY A 93 1.08 -42.87 0.17
CA GLY A 93 -0.18 -42.54 -0.47
C GLY A 93 -0.42 -41.05 -0.24
N VAL A 94 -0.79 -40.33 -1.29
CA VAL A 94 -1.28 -38.95 -1.16
C VAL A 94 -2.43 -39.00 -0.16
N ALA A 95 -2.29 -38.30 0.97
CA ALA A 95 -3.37 -38.18 1.94
C ALA A 95 -4.55 -37.56 1.18
N LYS A 96 -5.66 -38.30 1.09
CA LYS A 96 -6.87 -37.79 0.45
C LYS A 96 -7.31 -36.57 1.27
N ALA A 97 -7.41 -35.41 0.63
CA ALA A 97 -7.99 -34.22 1.25
C ALA A 97 -9.27 -34.63 2.00
N LEU A 98 -9.27 -34.39 3.31
CA LEU A 98 -10.42 -34.67 4.14
C LEU A 98 -11.49 -33.63 3.81
N ALA A 99 -12.75 -34.03 3.84
CA ALA A 99 -13.83 -33.04 3.75
C ALA A 99 -13.73 -32.10 4.98
N PRO A 100 -14.15 -30.82 4.88
CA PRO A 100 -14.05 -29.88 5.98
C PRO A 100 -14.67 -30.41 7.28
N GLN A 101 -13.97 -30.21 8.40
CA GLN A 101 -14.38 -30.65 9.73
C GLN A 101 -14.89 -29.47 10.55
N VAL A 102 -15.99 -29.68 11.29
CA VAL A 102 -16.53 -28.66 12.20
C VAL A 102 -16.34 -29.10 13.64
N SER A 103 -15.71 -28.25 14.43
CA SER A 103 -15.42 -28.51 15.85
C SER A 103 -15.71 -27.27 16.72
N THR A 104 -15.32 -27.33 17.98
CA THR A 104 -15.47 -26.22 18.94
C THR A 104 -14.19 -26.12 19.75
N ASN A 105 -13.60 -24.93 19.81
CA ASN A 105 -12.35 -24.70 20.53
C ASN A 105 -12.56 -24.58 22.05
N ALA A 106 -11.48 -24.39 22.81
CA ALA A 106 -11.52 -24.27 24.26
C ALA A 106 -12.34 -23.07 24.78
N ASP A 107 -12.50 -22.01 23.97
CA ASP A 107 -13.29 -20.82 24.30
C ASP A 107 -14.79 -21.01 23.98
N GLY A 108 -15.18 -22.13 23.36
CA GLY A 108 -16.54 -22.37 22.89
C GLY A 108 -16.85 -21.81 21.49
N ARG A 109 -15.86 -21.30 20.75
CA ARG A 109 -16.04 -20.82 19.37
C ARG A 109 -16.08 -21.98 18.37
N THR A 110 -16.91 -21.86 17.34
CA THR A 110 -16.95 -22.81 16.21
C THR A 110 -15.65 -22.72 15.42
N VAL A 111 -15.06 -23.86 15.07
CA VAL A 111 -13.93 -23.94 14.13
C VAL A 111 -14.35 -24.76 12.92
N VAL A 112 -14.10 -24.25 11.72
CA VAL A 112 -14.21 -24.97 10.45
C VAL A 112 -12.80 -25.16 9.92
N ASP A 113 -12.31 -26.40 10.00
CA ASP A 113 -11.01 -26.83 9.51
C ASP A 113 -11.21 -27.36 8.07
N LEU A 114 -10.60 -26.71 7.08
CA LEU A 114 -10.76 -27.07 5.67
C LEU A 114 -9.91 -28.31 5.30
N GLY A 115 -8.76 -28.49 5.95
CA GLY A 115 -8.02 -29.74 5.98
C GLY A 115 -6.54 -29.57 5.64
N ALA A 116 -6.09 -30.28 4.60
CA ALA A 116 -4.71 -30.24 4.15
C ALA A 116 -4.62 -30.41 2.63
N GLY A 117 -3.65 -29.70 2.05
CA GLY A 117 -3.51 -29.43 0.62
C GLY A 117 -4.43 -28.30 0.19
N ASN A 118 -4.00 -27.56 -0.84
CA ASN A 118 -4.62 -26.34 -1.38
C ASN A 118 -6.16 -26.41 -1.49
N ASN A 119 -6.84 -25.53 -0.77
CA ASN A 119 -8.28 -25.39 -0.67
C ASN A 119 -8.76 -24.10 -1.32
N THR A 120 -10.05 -24.05 -1.66
CA THR A 120 -10.67 -22.84 -2.22
C THR A 120 -12.07 -22.72 -1.69
N ALA A 121 -12.23 -21.89 -0.67
CA ALA A 121 -13.44 -21.71 0.10
C ALA A 121 -14.11 -20.36 -0.18
N LYS A 122 -15.44 -20.36 -0.35
CA LYS A 122 -16.26 -19.16 -0.33
C LYS A 122 -17.24 -19.19 0.84
N VAL A 123 -17.30 -18.09 1.60
CA VAL A 123 -18.23 -17.88 2.72
C VAL A 123 -19.35 -16.92 2.30
N THR A 124 -20.60 -17.21 2.66
CA THR A 124 -21.78 -16.38 2.38
C THR A 124 -22.73 -16.36 3.56
N GLN A 125 -23.44 -15.24 3.75
CA GLN A 125 -24.41 -15.08 4.85
C GLN A 125 -25.83 -15.45 4.42
N ASN A 126 -26.46 -16.32 5.19
CA ASN A 126 -27.86 -16.69 5.04
C ASN A 126 -28.78 -15.65 5.71
N LYS A 127 -30.01 -15.49 5.21
CA LYS A 127 -31.00 -14.52 5.73
C LYS A 127 -31.37 -14.67 7.21
N ASN A 128 -31.03 -15.80 7.83
CA ASN A 128 -31.23 -16.06 9.26
C ASN A 128 -30.01 -15.71 10.13
N GLY A 129 -28.94 -15.17 9.55
CA GLY A 129 -27.67 -14.86 10.22
C GLY A 129 -26.69 -16.05 10.33
N GLY A 130 -27.02 -17.21 9.77
CA GLY A 130 -26.07 -18.33 9.64
C GLY A 130 -25.12 -18.15 8.46
N LEU A 131 -24.04 -18.93 8.40
CA LEU A 131 -23.07 -18.89 7.31
C LEU A 131 -23.11 -20.18 6.48
N THR A 132 -22.85 -20.06 5.18
CA THR A 132 -22.60 -21.18 4.27
C THR A 132 -21.18 -21.07 3.76
N ILE A 133 -20.34 -22.06 4.07
CA ILE A 133 -18.95 -22.18 3.61
C ILE A 133 -18.90 -23.31 2.59
N THR A 134 -18.49 -23.01 1.36
CA THR A 134 -18.34 -23.98 0.27
C THR A 134 -16.86 -24.10 -0.09
N SER A 135 -16.26 -25.28 0.08
CA SER A 135 -14.88 -25.58 -0.35
C SER A 135 -14.90 -26.70 -1.37
N GLY A 136 -14.51 -26.40 -2.62
CA GLY A 136 -14.63 -27.35 -3.73
C GLY A 136 -16.07 -27.85 -3.92
N SER A 137 -16.30 -29.15 -3.69
CA SER A 137 -17.64 -29.78 -3.73
C SER A 137 -18.32 -29.87 -2.36
N ASP A 138 -17.61 -29.60 -1.27
CA ASP A 138 -18.11 -29.75 0.09
C ASP A 138 -18.77 -28.45 0.58
N THR A 139 -19.73 -28.57 1.50
CA THR A 139 -20.48 -27.43 2.02
C THR A 139 -20.78 -27.59 3.50
N VAL A 140 -20.31 -26.64 4.30
CA VAL A 140 -20.60 -26.50 5.73
C VAL A 140 -21.68 -25.42 5.89
N ASN A 141 -22.76 -25.75 6.61
CA ASN A 141 -23.81 -24.80 6.95
C ASN A 141 -23.79 -24.58 8.47
N LEU A 142 -23.56 -23.35 8.89
CA LEU A 142 -23.54 -22.93 10.29
C LEU A 142 -24.85 -22.23 10.65
N THR A 143 -25.35 -22.51 11.85
CA THR A 143 -26.43 -21.71 12.44
C THR A 143 -25.95 -20.30 12.81
N ALA A 144 -26.88 -19.37 13.02
CA ALA A 144 -26.56 -17.99 13.40
C ALA A 144 -25.86 -17.87 14.77
N GLU A 145 -25.92 -18.91 15.61
CA GLU A 145 -25.13 -18.94 16.85
C GLU A 145 -23.70 -19.41 16.58
N GLN A 146 -23.54 -20.45 15.76
CA GLN A 146 -22.22 -20.99 15.38
C GLN A 146 -21.40 -20.00 14.53
N ALA A 147 -22.06 -19.12 13.78
CA ALA A 147 -21.45 -18.12 12.93
C ALA A 147 -20.76 -16.96 13.68
N LYS A 148 -21.07 -16.75 14.97
CA LYS A 148 -20.53 -15.62 15.76
C LYS A 148 -19.08 -15.89 16.12
N GLY A 149 -18.13 -15.11 15.56
CA GLY A 149 -16.71 -15.32 15.82
C GLY A 149 -16.26 -16.73 15.43
N VAL A 150 -16.81 -17.26 14.32
CA VAL A 150 -16.35 -18.52 13.73
C VAL A 150 -14.90 -18.37 13.29
N ILE A 151 -14.12 -19.41 13.51
CA ILE A 151 -12.76 -19.54 12.97
C ILE A 151 -12.84 -20.45 11.74
N ILE A 152 -12.24 -20.04 10.63
CA ILE A 152 -12.06 -20.85 9.43
C ILE A 152 -10.57 -21.01 9.21
N ASN A 153 -10.08 -22.24 9.36
CA ASN A 153 -8.69 -22.61 9.20
C ASN A 153 -8.50 -23.22 7.81
N GLY A 154 -7.55 -22.70 7.03
CA GLY A 154 -7.06 -23.32 5.80
C GLY A 154 -6.36 -24.64 6.12
N GLY A 155 -5.19 -24.53 6.74
CA GLY A 155 -4.44 -25.64 7.31
C GLY A 155 -3.01 -25.67 6.80
N ALA A 156 -2.77 -26.43 5.73
CA ALA A 156 -1.45 -26.58 5.14
C ALA A 156 -1.52 -26.77 3.61
N GLY A 157 -0.68 -26.06 2.89
CA GLY A 157 -0.74 -25.85 1.44
C GLY A 157 -1.53 -24.59 1.08
N ASN A 158 -1.17 -23.96 -0.04
CA ASN A 158 -1.69 -22.65 -0.45
C ASN A 158 -3.21 -22.64 -0.64
N ASP A 159 -3.91 -21.98 0.28
CA ASP A 159 -5.35 -21.91 0.41
C ASP A 159 -5.90 -20.58 -0.09
N SER A 160 -7.17 -20.57 -0.50
CA SER A 160 -7.87 -19.33 -0.85
C SER A 160 -9.24 -19.28 -0.20
N ILE A 161 -9.43 -18.35 0.74
CA ILE A 161 -10.65 -18.19 1.53
C ILE A 161 -11.22 -16.80 1.27
N THR A 162 -12.38 -16.73 0.63
CA THR A 162 -13.05 -15.47 0.31
C THR A 162 -14.40 -15.38 1.02
N VAL A 163 -14.51 -14.45 1.95
CA VAL A 163 -15.78 -14.02 2.52
C VAL A 163 -16.48 -13.09 1.52
N ASP A 164 -17.78 -13.31 1.31
CA ASP A 164 -18.58 -12.42 0.46
C ASP A 164 -18.81 -11.09 1.19
N LYS A 165 -18.56 -9.94 0.53
CA LYS A 165 -18.70 -8.61 1.14
C LYS A 165 -20.09 -8.23 1.67
N SER A 166 -21.09 -9.10 1.51
CA SER A 166 -22.39 -8.96 2.17
C SER A 166 -22.46 -9.63 3.55
N VAL A 167 -21.40 -10.33 3.99
CA VAL A 167 -21.31 -11.00 5.28
C VAL A 167 -21.01 -9.99 6.38
N THR A 168 -21.94 -9.84 7.31
CA THR A 168 -21.90 -8.86 8.41
C THR A 168 -21.53 -9.48 9.77
N GLN A 169 -20.86 -10.62 9.76
CA GLN A 169 -20.40 -11.31 10.98
C GLN A 169 -18.91 -11.16 11.06
N ASP A 170 -18.42 -10.77 12.24
CA ASP A 170 -17.01 -10.89 12.61
C ASP A 170 -16.57 -12.37 12.47
N ILE A 171 -15.60 -12.62 11.60
CA ILE A 171 -15.02 -13.93 11.26
C ILE A 171 -13.52 -13.90 11.58
N THR A 172 -12.98 -15.04 12.03
CA THR A 172 -11.53 -15.27 12.04
C THR A 172 -11.15 -16.16 10.86
N LEU A 173 -10.24 -15.69 10.01
CA LEU A 173 -9.55 -16.48 8.98
C LEU A 173 -8.12 -16.76 9.44
N ASP A 174 -7.67 -17.99 9.29
CA ASP A 174 -6.35 -18.49 9.68
C ASP A 174 -5.85 -19.33 8.50
N GLY A 175 -4.88 -18.85 7.74
CA GLY A 175 -4.34 -19.52 6.55
C GLY A 175 -3.59 -20.79 6.95
N GLY A 176 -2.38 -20.61 7.50
CA GLY A 176 -1.61 -21.66 8.16
C GLY A 176 -0.20 -21.81 7.60
N GLU A 177 0.08 -22.93 6.91
CA GLU A 177 1.33 -23.14 6.17
C GLU A 177 1.08 -23.03 4.66
N GLY A 178 1.69 -22.10 3.94
CA GLY A 178 1.53 -21.93 2.48
C GLY A 178 1.45 -20.46 2.06
N ASP A 179 1.53 -20.17 0.76
CA ASP A 179 1.25 -18.82 0.25
C ASP A 179 -0.26 -18.67 0.04
N ASP A 180 -0.95 -18.11 1.03
CA ASP A 180 -2.41 -18.11 1.16
C ASP A 180 -3.07 -16.83 0.65
N LYS A 181 -4.36 -16.92 0.31
CA LYS A 181 -5.17 -15.76 -0.09
C LYS A 181 -6.45 -15.65 0.73
N LEU A 182 -6.47 -14.69 1.64
CA LEU A 182 -7.56 -14.42 2.56
C LEU A 182 -8.29 -13.12 2.18
N THR A 183 -9.62 -13.11 2.28
CA THR A 183 -10.43 -11.90 2.05
C THR A 183 -11.63 -11.92 3.00
N GLY A 184 -11.76 -10.87 3.82
CA GLY A 184 -12.85 -10.67 4.78
C GLY A 184 -14.11 -10.08 4.13
N GLY A 185 -15.06 -9.71 4.99
CA GLY A 185 -16.42 -9.34 4.61
C GLY A 185 -16.76 -7.87 4.84
N ALA A 186 -17.84 -7.67 5.59
CA ALA A 186 -18.32 -6.40 6.13
C ALA A 186 -18.45 -6.45 7.68
N GLY A 187 -17.73 -7.40 8.31
CA GLY A 187 -17.63 -7.59 9.76
C GLY A 187 -16.34 -6.97 10.29
N ASN A 188 -16.09 -7.05 11.60
CA ASN A 188 -14.78 -6.71 12.17
C ASN A 188 -13.97 -8.00 12.23
N ASP A 189 -13.33 -8.33 11.13
CA ASP A 189 -12.71 -9.62 10.89
C ASP A 189 -11.30 -9.68 11.49
N THR A 190 -10.80 -10.89 11.70
CA THR A 190 -9.41 -11.14 12.08
C THR A 190 -8.81 -12.10 11.07
N LEU A 191 -7.80 -11.65 10.32
CA LEU A 191 -7.17 -12.43 9.28
C LEU A 191 -5.70 -12.64 9.64
N ILE A 192 -5.28 -13.91 9.62
CA ILE A 192 -3.92 -14.33 9.90
C ILE A 192 -3.48 -15.13 8.67
N GLY A 193 -2.45 -14.64 7.97
CA GLY A 193 -1.80 -15.36 6.88
C GLY A 193 -1.16 -16.65 7.39
N GLY A 194 0.05 -16.55 7.96
CA GLY A 194 0.71 -17.66 8.62
C GLY A 194 2.18 -17.76 8.26
N ALA A 195 2.52 -18.74 7.42
CA ALA A 195 3.90 -19.00 7.00
C ALA A 195 3.96 -19.28 5.49
N GLY A 196 4.39 -18.27 4.74
CA GLY A 196 4.37 -18.20 3.28
C GLY A 196 4.14 -16.75 2.83
N ASN A 197 4.09 -16.49 1.53
CA ASN A 197 3.92 -15.13 1.01
C ASN A 197 2.43 -14.84 0.77
N ASP A 198 1.76 -14.28 1.77
CA ASP A 198 0.31 -14.24 1.83
C ASP A 198 -0.30 -13.01 1.15
N THR A 199 -1.58 -13.11 0.81
CA THR A 199 -2.40 -11.98 0.33
C THR A 199 -3.65 -11.88 1.20
N VAL A 200 -3.68 -10.89 2.08
CA VAL A 200 -4.71 -10.72 3.10
C VAL A 200 -5.42 -9.37 2.91
N ILE A 201 -6.74 -9.41 2.75
CA ILE A 201 -7.57 -8.22 2.52
C ILE A 201 -8.71 -8.22 3.55
N GLY A 202 -8.85 -7.16 4.36
CA GLY A 202 -9.91 -7.00 5.36
C GLY A 202 -11.28 -6.84 4.72
N GLY A 203 -11.63 -5.64 4.26
CA GLY A 203 -12.87 -5.37 3.54
C GLY A 203 -13.56 -4.09 3.99
N GLU A 204 -14.78 -4.20 4.51
CA GLU A 204 -15.44 -3.14 5.27
C GLU A 204 -15.50 -3.56 6.75
N GLY A 205 -15.15 -2.68 7.68
CA GLY A 205 -15.11 -3.00 9.11
C GLY A 205 -13.80 -2.58 9.76
N ASN A 206 -13.69 -2.74 11.07
CA ASN A 206 -12.45 -2.44 11.79
C ASN A 206 -11.67 -3.74 12.01
N ASP A 207 -10.83 -4.10 11.03
CA ASP A 207 -10.21 -5.41 10.91
C ASP A 207 -8.86 -5.52 11.64
N ALA A 208 -8.43 -6.77 11.83
CA ALA A 208 -7.13 -7.10 12.41
C ALA A 208 -6.39 -8.10 11.51
N LEU A 209 -5.43 -7.59 10.72
CA LEU A 209 -4.65 -8.33 9.75
C LEU A 209 -3.24 -8.63 10.29
N LYS A 210 -2.74 -9.84 10.01
CA LYS A 210 -1.37 -10.27 10.28
C LYS A 210 -0.83 -11.09 9.13
N GLY A 211 0.34 -10.74 8.63
CA GLY A 211 1.14 -11.57 7.72
C GLY A 211 1.77 -12.75 8.46
N LEU A 212 2.75 -12.40 9.32
CA LEU A 212 3.62 -13.26 10.14
C LEU A 212 4.96 -13.64 9.46
N ASP A 213 5.13 -14.83 8.88
CA ASP A 213 6.41 -15.30 8.33
C ASP A 213 6.37 -15.33 6.78
N GLY A 214 6.85 -14.28 6.09
CA GLY A 214 6.87 -14.21 4.62
C GLY A 214 6.95 -12.80 4.07
N ASP A 215 7.08 -12.64 2.74
CA ASP A 215 6.90 -11.34 2.09
C ASP A 215 5.40 -11.16 1.75
N ASP A 216 4.65 -10.42 2.56
CA ASP A 216 3.17 -10.41 2.54
C ASP A 216 2.55 -9.19 1.83
N TYR A 217 1.35 -9.37 1.25
CA TYR A 217 0.47 -8.28 0.82
C TYR A 217 -0.72 -8.15 1.77
N LEU A 218 -0.86 -7.00 2.41
CA LEU A 218 -1.84 -6.72 3.45
C LEU A 218 -2.64 -5.45 3.11
N GLU A 219 -3.96 -5.52 3.16
CA GLU A 219 -4.83 -4.36 2.94
C GLU A 219 -6.02 -4.35 3.90
N GLY A 220 -6.16 -3.30 4.70
CA GLY A 220 -7.29 -3.11 5.62
C GLY A 220 -8.61 -2.91 4.85
N GLY A 221 -8.81 -1.71 4.31
CA GLY A 221 -9.92 -1.41 3.42
C GLY A 221 -10.72 -0.19 3.86
N ALA A 222 -11.74 -0.40 4.69
CA ALA A 222 -12.64 0.67 5.12
C ALA A 222 -13.12 0.51 6.57
N GLY A 223 -12.37 1.09 7.51
CA GLY A 223 -12.64 1.18 8.94
C GLY A 223 -11.37 1.54 9.71
N ASP A 224 -11.39 1.51 11.06
CA ASP A 224 -10.18 1.78 11.85
C ASP A 224 -9.37 0.48 12.06
N ASP A 225 -8.47 0.18 11.12
CA ASP A 225 -7.82 -1.12 10.96
C ASP A 225 -6.51 -1.30 11.77
N ARG A 226 -6.12 -2.56 11.97
CA ARG A 226 -4.82 -2.95 12.55
C ARG A 226 -4.12 -3.90 11.63
N ILE A 227 -2.96 -3.50 11.12
CA ILE A 227 -2.17 -4.27 10.17
C ILE A 227 -0.78 -4.51 10.76
N MET A 228 -0.34 -5.75 10.68
CA MET A 228 0.99 -6.19 11.08
C MET A 228 1.55 -7.04 9.94
N GLY A 229 2.71 -6.64 9.40
CA GLY A 229 3.50 -7.45 8.49
C GLY A 229 4.05 -8.69 9.20
N GLY A 230 5.35 -8.68 9.47
CA GLY A 230 5.98 -9.60 10.42
C GLY A 230 7.47 -9.73 10.18
N GLU A 231 7.86 -10.82 9.53
CA GLU A 231 9.22 -11.14 9.12
C GLU A 231 9.27 -11.32 7.59
N GLY A 232 9.70 -10.30 6.85
CA GLY A 232 9.82 -10.33 5.40
C GLY A 232 9.83 -8.93 4.80
N ARG A 233 9.49 -8.82 3.52
CA ARG A 233 9.25 -7.52 2.88
C ARG A 233 7.78 -7.43 2.55
N ASP A 234 7.10 -6.60 3.33
CA ASP A 234 5.65 -6.53 3.30
C ASP A 234 5.16 -5.31 2.51
N VAL A 235 3.98 -5.43 1.92
CA VAL A 235 3.28 -4.35 1.22
C VAL A 235 1.94 -4.14 1.90
N MET A 236 1.85 -3.07 2.69
CA MET A 236 0.69 -2.74 3.53
C MET A 236 -0.05 -1.49 3.04
N TYR A 237 -1.37 -1.59 3.04
CA TYR A 237 -2.31 -0.50 2.75
C TYR A 237 -3.38 -0.39 3.85
N GLY A 238 -3.54 0.78 4.48
CA GLY A 238 -4.69 1.02 5.38
C GLY A 238 -5.96 1.32 4.60
N LEU A 239 -5.88 2.37 3.76
CA LEU A 239 -6.93 2.95 2.92
C LEU A 239 -7.87 3.91 3.68
N ASP A 240 -9.17 3.60 3.85
CA ASP A 240 -10.16 4.54 4.41
C ASP A 240 -10.33 4.30 5.93
N GLY A 241 -9.64 5.04 6.81
CA GLY A 241 -9.58 4.63 8.22
C GLY A 241 -8.98 5.60 9.24
N ASN A 242 -8.60 5.08 10.41
CA ASN A 242 -7.68 5.74 11.36
C ASN A 242 -6.75 4.64 11.87
N ASP A 243 -5.82 4.27 11.03
CA ASP A 243 -5.27 2.93 11.02
C ASP A 243 -4.05 2.80 11.93
N THR A 244 -3.64 1.57 12.20
CA THR A 244 -2.41 1.28 12.92
C THR A 244 -1.67 0.15 12.22
N LEU A 245 -0.60 0.52 11.54
CA LEU A 245 0.23 -0.34 10.69
C LEU A 245 1.62 -0.50 11.32
N SER A 246 2.17 -1.71 11.23
CA SER A 246 3.53 -2.04 11.67
C SER A 246 4.13 -3.03 10.68
N GLY A 247 5.25 -2.70 10.06
CA GLY A 247 6.00 -3.63 9.21
C GLY A 247 6.56 -4.78 10.00
N GLY A 248 7.61 -4.51 10.78
CA GLY A 248 8.22 -5.51 11.67
C GLY A 248 9.69 -5.66 11.36
N LYS A 249 10.05 -6.69 10.60
CA LYS A 249 11.42 -6.89 10.10
C LYS A 249 11.46 -7.10 8.60
N GLY A 250 12.24 -6.27 7.93
CA GLY A 250 12.80 -6.53 6.61
C GLY A 250 12.88 -5.27 5.78
N ARG A 251 12.07 -5.11 4.74
CA ARG A 251 12.01 -3.85 3.98
C ARG A 251 10.57 -3.65 3.59
N ASP A 252 9.88 -2.80 4.31
CA ASP A 252 8.42 -2.74 4.21
C ASP A 252 7.98 -1.50 3.42
N TYR A 253 6.90 -1.65 2.66
CA TYR A 253 6.15 -0.54 2.07
C TYR A 253 4.84 -0.38 2.83
N ILE A 254 4.63 0.80 3.38
CA ILE A 254 3.45 1.17 4.15
C ILE A 254 2.82 2.43 3.56
N ASP A 255 1.55 2.36 3.24
CA ASP A 255 0.72 3.45 2.74
C ASP A 255 -0.54 3.47 3.61
N ALA A 256 -0.55 4.33 4.62
CA ALA A 256 -1.63 4.33 5.61
C ALA A 256 -2.96 4.77 4.98
N GLY A 257 -2.94 5.81 4.15
CA GLY A 257 -4.01 6.14 3.22
C GLY A 257 -4.72 7.44 3.59
N ALA A 258 -5.91 7.34 4.18
CA ALA A 258 -6.79 8.46 4.47
C ALA A 258 -7.41 8.36 5.86
N GLY A 259 -6.81 9.04 6.82
CA GLY A 259 -7.18 8.92 8.23
C GLY A 259 -6.49 9.90 9.18
N ASN A 260 -6.05 9.37 10.32
CA ASN A 260 -5.17 10.04 11.30
C ASN A 260 -4.35 8.91 11.91
N ASP A 261 -3.37 8.47 11.13
CA ASP A 261 -2.91 7.09 11.17
C ASP A 261 -1.65 6.94 12.02
N ARG A 262 -1.29 5.69 12.27
CA ARG A 262 -0.02 5.32 12.91
C ARG A 262 0.67 4.27 12.08
N ALA A 263 1.77 4.64 11.43
CA ALA A 263 2.58 3.71 10.68
C ALA A 263 4.00 3.66 11.23
N PHE A 264 4.49 2.44 11.42
CA PHE A 264 5.85 2.16 11.87
C PHE A 264 6.46 1.14 10.90
N GLY A 265 7.61 1.44 10.29
CA GLY A 265 8.36 0.46 9.48
C GLY A 265 8.85 -0.68 10.37
N GLY A 266 9.99 -0.50 11.02
CA GLY A 266 10.50 -1.42 12.03
C GLY A 266 12.01 -1.58 11.99
N GLU A 267 12.48 -2.81 11.76
CA GLU A 267 13.87 -3.15 11.48
C GLU A 267 14.03 -3.34 9.96
N GLY A 268 14.57 -2.36 9.24
CA GLY A 268 14.54 -2.36 7.79
C GLY A 268 14.97 -1.06 7.14
N ASP A 269 15.16 -1.08 5.82
CA ASP A 269 15.27 0.15 5.02
C ASP A 269 13.87 0.49 4.48
N ASP A 270 13.00 1.10 5.27
CA ASP A 270 11.55 1.06 5.04
C ASP A 270 11.02 2.22 4.18
N GLN A 271 9.79 2.08 3.69
CA GLN A 271 9.02 3.09 2.96
C GLN A 271 7.71 3.33 3.70
N VAL A 272 7.52 4.51 4.29
CA VAL A 272 6.34 4.81 5.11
C VAL A 272 5.67 6.10 4.64
N ILE A 273 4.44 6.00 4.18
CA ILE A 273 3.63 7.11 3.67
C ILE A 273 2.38 7.22 4.55
N GLY A 274 2.12 8.40 5.12
CA GLY A 274 0.88 8.69 5.84
C GLY A 274 -0.28 8.82 4.85
N GLY A 275 -0.24 9.88 4.04
CA GLY A 275 -1.17 10.08 2.93
C GLY A 275 -2.05 11.29 3.15
N ARG A 276 -3.22 11.12 3.79
CA ARG A 276 -4.16 12.22 4.10
C ARG A 276 -4.60 12.15 5.55
N GLY A 277 -4.20 13.11 6.37
CA GLY A 277 -4.57 13.10 7.79
C GLY A 277 -3.65 13.90 8.67
N ASP A 278 -3.91 13.90 9.98
CA ASP A 278 -2.91 14.31 10.96
C ASP A 278 -2.19 13.03 11.47
N ASP A 279 -1.19 12.54 10.74
CA ASP A 279 -0.62 11.20 10.93
C ASP A 279 0.55 11.16 11.94
N THR A 280 0.95 9.95 12.36
CA THR A 280 2.12 9.72 13.21
C THR A 280 2.96 8.58 12.64
N LEU A 281 4.11 8.94 12.06
CA LEU A 281 4.93 8.04 11.25
C LEU A 281 6.31 7.84 11.87
N SER A 282 6.83 6.61 11.78
CA SER A 282 8.24 6.30 12.02
C SER A 282 8.73 5.32 10.96
N GLY A 283 9.92 5.55 10.43
CA GLY A 283 10.67 4.51 9.70
C GLY A 283 11.08 3.42 10.68
N GLY A 284 12.16 3.65 11.42
CA GLY A 284 12.53 2.83 12.58
C GLY A 284 14.04 2.67 12.69
N ALA A 285 14.55 1.54 12.20
CA ALA A 285 15.94 1.17 12.28
C ALA A 285 16.48 0.65 10.94
N GLY A 286 16.98 1.59 10.14
CA GLY A 286 17.70 1.39 8.89
C GLY A 286 17.67 2.69 8.09
N ASN A 287 17.76 2.64 6.77
CA ASN A 287 17.72 3.84 5.94
C ASN A 287 16.31 4.02 5.39
N ASP A 288 15.52 4.86 6.04
CA ASP A 288 14.08 4.94 5.78
C ASP A 288 13.71 6.06 4.81
N ALA A 289 12.65 5.87 4.03
CA ALA A 289 11.97 6.91 3.26
C ALA A 289 10.58 7.14 3.88
N VAL A 290 10.40 8.27 4.57
CA VAL A 290 9.16 8.57 5.31
C VAL A 290 8.52 9.85 4.76
N ALA A 291 7.27 9.77 4.33
CA ALA A 291 6.51 10.90 3.80
C ALA A 291 5.26 11.14 4.63
N GLY A 292 5.08 12.37 5.15
CA GLY A 292 3.88 12.78 5.88
C GLY A 292 2.66 12.72 4.97
N GLY A 293 2.59 13.69 4.07
CA GLY A 293 1.55 13.80 3.06
C GLY A 293 0.71 15.06 3.28
N ALA A 294 -0.59 14.95 3.13
CA ALA A 294 -1.51 16.07 3.24
C ALA A 294 -2.14 16.17 4.64
N GLY A 295 -1.49 16.92 5.54
CA GLY A 295 -2.10 17.35 6.80
C GLY A 295 -1.12 17.85 7.85
N LYS A 296 -1.13 17.31 9.07
CA LYS A 296 -0.27 17.78 10.18
C LYS A 296 0.42 16.64 10.88
N ASP A 297 1.40 16.12 10.17
CA ASP A 297 1.99 14.85 10.48
C ASP A 297 3.09 14.98 11.53
N THR A 298 3.31 13.88 12.24
CA THR A 298 4.40 13.71 13.19
C THR A 298 5.38 12.71 12.60
N VAL A 299 6.36 13.21 11.84
CA VAL A 299 7.26 12.38 11.03
C VAL A 299 8.60 12.13 11.74
N ARG A 300 9.03 10.87 11.70
CA ARG A 300 10.29 10.37 12.25
C ARG A 300 10.90 9.41 11.23
N GLY A 301 12.19 9.54 10.94
CA GLY A 301 12.93 8.45 10.30
C GLY A 301 13.23 7.42 11.39
N GLY A 302 14.45 7.46 11.92
CA GLY A 302 14.74 6.84 13.21
C GLY A 302 16.22 6.79 13.49
N THR A 303 16.78 5.58 13.44
CA THR A 303 18.23 5.34 13.47
C THR A 303 18.73 4.87 12.11
N GLY A 304 19.43 5.76 11.40
CA GLY A 304 20.09 5.47 10.13
C GLY A 304 20.28 6.75 9.31
N THR A 305 20.28 6.61 7.99
CA THR A 305 20.31 7.72 7.03
C THR A 305 18.95 7.83 6.35
N ASP A 306 18.11 8.73 6.89
CA ASP A 306 16.69 8.80 6.55
C ASP A 306 16.39 9.92 5.54
N LYS A 307 15.43 9.69 4.64
CA LYS A 307 14.79 10.72 3.81
C LYS A 307 13.41 11.03 4.36
N LEU A 308 13.15 12.29 4.66
CA LEU A 308 11.87 12.78 5.18
C LEU A 308 11.24 13.74 4.16
N TYR A 309 10.08 13.38 3.63
CA TYR A 309 9.30 14.17 2.69
C TYR A 309 8.13 14.82 3.45
N VAL A 310 8.23 16.13 3.72
CA VAL A 310 7.35 16.82 4.69
C VAL A 310 6.90 18.20 4.20
N GLU A 311 5.67 18.60 4.50
CA GLU A 311 5.18 19.97 4.30
C GLU A 311 5.67 20.94 5.41
N GLU A 312 5.68 22.25 5.15
CA GLU A 312 6.07 23.31 6.12
C GLU A 312 5.33 23.25 7.49
N ASN A 313 4.17 22.60 7.56
CA ASN A 313 3.30 22.49 8.74
C ASN A 313 3.55 21.26 9.63
N GLU A 314 4.41 20.33 9.22
CA GLU A 314 4.61 19.05 9.92
C GLU A 314 5.56 19.15 11.14
N ALA A 315 5.36 18.24 12.08
CA ALA A 315 6.14 18.13 13.31
C ALA A 315 7.19 17.01 13.22
N THR A 316 8.29 17.28 12.52
CA THR A 316 9.46 16.38 12.58
C THR A 316 10.05 16.37 13.99
N CYS A 317 10.03 15.22 14.67
CA CYS A 317 10.51 15.15 16.05
C CYS A 317 11.10 13.79 16.44
N ASP A 318 12.42 13.64 16.39
CA ASP A 318 13.13 12.82 17.39
C ASP A 318 14.66 13.06 17.43
N ALA A 319 15.27 12.59 18.52
CA ALA A 319 16.48 13.14 19.12
C ALA A 319 17.78 12.30 18.93
N ALA A 320 17.90 11.57 17.82
CA ALA A 320 19.12 10.84 17.46
C ALA A 320 19.86 11.54 16.30
N GLU A 321 21.17 11.77 16.45
CA GLU A 321 22.02 12.35 15.41
C GLU A 321 22.25 11.34 14.29
N GLY A 322 21.63 11.57 13.13
CA GLY A 322 21.88 10.88 11.87
C GLY A 322 21.87 11.90 10.72
N GLU A 323 22.55 11.59 9.61
CA GLU A 323 22.46 12.41 8.40
C GLU A 323 21.09 12.17 7.77
N ARG A 324 20.22 13.19 7.78
CA ARG A 324 18.86 13.12 7.21
C ARG A 324 18.69 14.12 6.08
N GLU A 325 18.02 13.70 5.01
CA GLU A 325 17.58 14.57 3.93
C GLU A 325 16.12 14.97 4.19
N ILE A 326 15.87 16.25 4.48
CA ILE A 326 14.50 16.79 4.59
C ILE A 326 14.16 17.47 3.26
N VAL A 327 13.10 17.01 2.61
CA VAL A 327 12.57 17.56 1.37
C VAL A 327 11.24 18.23 1.67
N ASP A 328 11.15 19.51 1.30
CA ASP A 328 9.93 20.32 1.39
C ASP A 328 8.94 19.90 0.29
N MET A 329 7.74 19.51 0.71
CA MET A 329 6.67 18.97 -0.14
C MET A 329 5.46 19.90 -0.30
N THR A 330 5.53 21.14 0.19
CA THR A 330 4.41 22.10 0.19
C THR A 330 3.76 22.29 -1.21
N ASP A 331 2.44 22.48 -1.21
CA ASP A 331 1.55 22.45 -2.39
C ASP A 331 1.39 21.06 -3.04
N ALA A 332 1.62 19.97 -2.29
CA ALA A 332 1.38 18.59 -2.73
C ALA A 332 -0.06 18.35 -3.21
N ASP A 333 -1.03 18.92 -2.50
CA ASP A 333 -2.46 18.83 -2.76
C ASP A 333 -2.87 19.45 -4.11
N GLN A 334 -2.13 20.45 -4.60
CA GLN A 334 -2.39 21.19 -5.84
C GLN A 334 -1.87 20.50 -7.12
N ARG A 335 -1.53 19.20 -7.06
CA ARG A 335 -0.98 18.44 -8.19
C ARG A 335 -1.93 17.34 -8.66
N GLY A 336 -2.04 17.18 -9.98
CA GLY A 336 -2.79 16.11 -10.62
C GLY A 336 -4.26 16.44 -10.89
N SER A 337 -4.62 17.72 -10.94
CA SER A 337 -5.97 18.22 -11.26
C SER A 337 -6.47 17.84 -12.67
N SER A 338 -5.55 17.48 -13.58
CA SER A 338 -5.83 16.91 -14.91
C SER A 338 -6.12 15.41 -14.91
N VAL A 339 -5.79 14.72 -13.81
CA VAL A 339 -5.95 13.27 -13.65
C VAL A 339 -7.31 12.98 -13.01
N SER A 340 -8.00 11.96 -13.49
CA SER A 340 -9.30 11.53 -12.95
C SER A 340 -9.42 10.01 -12.98
N VAL A 341 -10.16 9.44 -12.03
CA VAL A 341 -10.33 7.98 -11.89
C VAL A 341 -11.77 7.57 -12.18
N THR A 342 -11.96 6.43 -12.83
CA THR A 342 -13.29 5.83 -13.06
C THR A 342 -13.25 4.31 -12.89
N GLY A 343 -14.21 3.74 -12.14
CA GLY A 343 -14.30 2.31 -11.87
C GLY A 343 -15.30 2.00 -10.75
N SER A 344 -15.15 0.85 -10.11
CA SER A 344 -15.74 0.53 -8.80
C SER A 344 -15.32 1.55 -7.73
N ALA A 345 -16.01 1.56 -6.57
CA ALA A 345 -15.67 2.47 -5.48
C ALA A 345 -14.36 2.03 -4.81
N GLU A 346 -14.21 0.71 -4.65
CA GLU A 346 -13.04 0.02 -4.13
C GLU A 346 -11.80 0.29 -4.99
N PHE A 347 -11.92 0.24 -6.33
CA PHE A 347 -10.84 0.64 -7.24
C PHE A 347 -10.49 2.12 -7.12
N GLN A 348 -11.49 3.00 -6.99
CA GLN A 348 -11.25 4.44 -6.86
C GLN A 348 -10.49 4.79 -5.58
N ALA A 349 -10.85 4.18 -4.43
CA ALA A 349 -10.15 4.39 -3.16
C ALA A 349 -8.66 3.96 -3.26
N ARG A 350 -8.40 2.76 -3.78
CA ARG A 350 -7.04 2.23 -3.94
C ARG A 350 -6.16 3.09 -4.88
N VAL A 351 -6.71 3.50 -6.02
CA VAL A 351 -6.00 4.41 -6.96
C VAL A 351 -5.84 5.81 -6.36
N GLN A 352 -6.74 6.23 -5.48
CA GLN A 352 -6.61 7.50 -4.79
C GLN A 352 -5.44 7.46 -3.79
N SER A 353 -5.29 6.39 -3.00
CA SER A 353 -4.08 6.13 -2.20
C SER A 353 -2.80 6.18 -3.07
N ASP A 354 -2.74 5.46 -4.20
CA ASP A 354 -1.59 5.55 -5.13
C ASP A 354 -1.29 7.00 -5.58
N LEU A 355 -2.32 7.81 -5.84
CA LEU A 355 -2.17 9.20 -6.28
C LEU A 355 -1.81 10.16 -5.13
N ASP A 356 -2.16 9.86 -3.88
CA ASP A 356 -1.78 10.64 -2.71
C ASP A 356 -0.34 10.28 -2.27
N ALA A 357 0.05 9.01 -2.37
CA ALA A 357 1.44 8.57 -2.27
C ALA A 357 2.35 9.27 -3.29
N MET A 358 1.91 9.44 -4.55
CA MET A 358 2.65 10.24 -5.53
C MET A 358 2.76 11.73 -5.17
N ARG A 359 1.72 12.34 -4.58
CA ARG A 359 1.81 13.74 -4.12
C ARG A 359 2.79 13.91 -2.98
N SER A 360 2.93 12.86 -2.16
CA SER A 360 3.87 12.78 -1.04
C SER A 360 5.33 12.53 -1.47
N LEU A 361 5.63 12.41 -2.77
CA LEU A 361 6.97 12.13 -3.31
C LEU A 361 7.39 13.13 -4.42
N PRO A 362 8.64 13.61 -4.46
CA PRO A 362 9.06 14.67 -5.40
C PRO A 362 8.86 14.33 -6.87
N SER A 363 9.24 13.12 -7.29
CA SER A 363 9.03 12.67 -8.68
C SER A 363 7.55 12.52 -9.05
N GLY A 364 6.70 12.19 -8.08
CA GLY A 364 5.25 12.13 -8.25
C GLY A 364 4.65 13.53 -8.44
N GLN A 365 5.06 14.51 -7.64
CA GLN A 365 4.68 15.91 -7.85
C GLN A 365 5.16 16.45 -9.21
N ASP A 366 6.40 16.17 -9.61
CA ASP A 366 6.95 16.55 -10.93
C ASP A 366 6.11 15.96 -12.08
N LEU A 367 5.72 14.68 -11.97
CA LEU A 367 4.91 14.01 -12.99
C LEU A 367 3.48 14.58 -13.05
N LEU A 368 2.82 14.71 -11.90
CA LEU A 368 1.46 15.24 -11.78
C LEU A 368 1.39 16.72 -12.21
N GLY A 369 2.41 17.52 -11.88
CA GLY A 369 2.55 18.89 -12.36
C GLY A 369 2.78 18.99 -13.88
N THR A 370 3.54 18.05 -14.46
CA THR A 370 3.75 17.96 -15.91
C THR A 370 2.46 17.54 -16.66
N LEU A 371 1.64 16.69 -16.04
CA LEU A 371 0.32 16.34 -16.56
C LEU A 371 -0.62 17.55 -16.54
N ASP A 372 -0.68 18.29 -15.44
CA ASP A 372 -1.51 19.49 -15.30
C ASP A 372 -1.10 20.61 -16.27
N ALA A 373 0.21 20.85 -16.41
CA ALA A 373 0.77 21.86 -17.31
C ALA A 373 0.48 21.60 -18.80
N SER A 374 0.18 20.36 -19.18
CA SER A 374 -0.16 19.99 -20.57
C SER A 374 -1.49 20.58 -21.06
N GLY A 375 -2.40 20.93 -20.14
CA GLY A 375 -3.77 21.34 -20.45
C GLY A 375 -4.64 20.23 -21.08
N LYS A 376 -4.19 18.97 -21.04
CA LYS A 376 -4.93 17.77 -21.46
C LYS A 376 -5.57 17.08 -20.26
N LYS A 377 -6.37 16.05 -20.49
CA LYS A 377 -6.94 15.19 -19.45
C LYS A 377 -6.31 13.81 -19.46
N THR A 378 -6.10 13.25 -18.27
CA THR A 378 -5.75 11.83 -18.09
C THR A 378 -6.89 11.14 -17.34
N VAL A 379 -7.39 10.03 -17.89
CA VAL A 379 -8.44 9.22 -17.25
C VAL A 379 -7.88 7.84 -16.91
N ILE A 380 -7.72 7.56 -15.62
CA ILE A 380 -7.44 6.23 -15.09
C ILE A 380 -8.75 5.43 -15.09
N ARG A 381 -8.70 4.21 -15.60
CA ARG A 381 -9.83 3.29 -15.70
C ARG A 381 -9.48 1.92 -15.15
N GLU A 382 -10.45 1.34 -14.48
CA GLU A 382 -10.42 -0.04 -14.01
C GLU A 382 -10.29 -1.03 -15.18
N THR A 383 -9.39 -2.01 -15.07
CA THR A 383 -9.31 -3.15 -15.99
C THR A 383 -8.98 -4.44 -15.24
N SER A 384 -9.37 -5.58 -15.83
CA SER A 384 -8.92 -6.91 -15.41
C SER A 384 -7.72 -7.43 -16.21
N SER A 385 -7.24 -6.65 -17.19
CA SER A 385 -6.05 -6.95 -17.99
C SER A 385 -4.80 -6.30 -17.41
N GLY A 386 -3.63 -6.51 -18.00
CA GLY A 386 -2.41 -5.82 -17.60
C GLY A 386 -2.53 -4.29 -17.71
N ASN A 387 -1.71 -3.59 -16.93
CA ASN A 387 -1.61 -2.13 -16.98
C ASN A 387 -1.23 -1.65 -18.39
N SER A 388 -1.77 -0.51 -18.81
CA SER A 388 -1.45 0.11 -20.09
C SER A 388 -1.90 1.56 -20.17
N ALA A 389 -1.15 2.41 -20.87
CA ALA A 389 -1.54 3.78 -21.18
C ALA A 389 -1.57 4.05 -22.69
N GLY A 390 -2.37 5.03 -23.10
CA GLY A 390 -2.42 5.50 -24.48
C GLY A 390 -3.20 6.80 -24.66
N GLY A 391 -2.82 7.57 -25.68
CA GLY A 391 -3.50 8.81 -26.07
C GLY A 391 -4.71 8.58 -26.98
N THR A 392 -5.71 9.47 -26.91
CA THR A 392 -6.86 9.47 -27.86
C THR A 392 -6.43 9.63 -29.32
N ASN A 393 -5.28 10.28 -29.56
CA ASN A 393 -4.52 10.17 -30.80
C ASN A 393 -3.05 9.83 -30.51
N PHE A 394 -2.71 8.54 -30.60
CA PHE A 394 -1.36 8.01 -30.36
C PHE A 394 -0.24 8.79 -31.07
N ASN A 395 -0.47 9.28 -32.29
CA ASN A 395 0.55 9.97 -33.07
C ASN A 395 0.85 11.39 -32.56
N ASP A 396 -0.06 12.03 -31.81
CA ASP A 396 0.15 13.37 -31.26
C ASP A 396 1.05 13.36 -29.99
N GLY A 397 1.33 12.16 -29.44
CA GLY A 397 2.23 11.95 -28.30
C GLY A 397 3.73 11.97 -28.62
N PHE A 398 4.11 11.99 -29.90
CA PHE A 398 5.51 11.99 -30.32
C PHE A 398 6.06 13.37 -30.63
N MET A 399 7.36 13.55 -30.43
CA MET A 399 8.09 14.74 -30.86
C MET A 399 8.02 14.93 -32.37
N ASN A 400 8.06 16.18 -32.81
CA ASN A 400 8.28 16.53 -34.21
C ASN A 400 9.73 16.21 -34.62
N ALA A 401 9.95 16.08 -35.94
CA ALA A 401 11.28 15.78 -36.50
C ALA A 401 12.34 16.89 -36.29
N ASP A 402 11.96 18.06 -35.78
CA ASP A 402 12.84 19.16 -35.39
C ASP A 402 13.21 19.14 -33.88
N GLY A 403 12.75 18.12 -33.14
CA GLY A 403 12.97 17.97 -31.70
C GLY A 403 12.03 18.82 -30.82
N THR A 404 11.04 19.51 -31.40
CA THR A 404 10.00 20.18 -30.63
C THR A 404 8.89 19.22 -30.18
N PRO A 405 8.20 19.48 -29.06
CA PRO A 405 7.05 18.69 -28.66
C PRO A 405 5.95 18.65 -29.73
N GLY A 406 5.32 17.49 -29.87
CA GLY A 406 4.11 17.30 -30.68
C GLY A 406 2.89 18.05 -30.14
N LYS A 407 1.70 17.74 -30.68
CA LYS A 407 0.47 18.46 -30.29
C LYS A 407 -0.08 18.08 -28.92
N GLY A 408 0.28 16.88 -28.45
CA GLY A 408 -0.33 16.28 -27.27
C GLY A 408 -1.80 15.91 -27.47
N THR A 409 -2.26 14.91 -26.73
CA THR A 409 -3.64 14.38 -26.75
C THR A 409 -4.12 14.17 -25.31
N ASP A 410 -5.43 14.11 -25.06
CA ASP A 410 -5.91 13.47 -23.84
C ASP A 410 -5.43 12.01 -23.78
N ALA A 411 -5.20 11.49 -22.58
CA ALA A 411 -4.71 10.14 -22.33
C ALA A 411 -5.66 9.30 -21.47
N GLN A 412 -5.55 7.98 -21.63
CA GLN A 412 -6.22 6.99 -20.81
C GLN A 412 -5.18 6.02 -20.25
N VAL A 413 -5.26 5.76 -18.95
CA VAL A 413 -4.54 4.69 -18.26
C VAL A 413 -5.56 3.61 -17.92
N ASN A 414 -5.30 2.36 -18.30
CA ASN A 414 -6.02 1.19 -17.81
C ASN A 414 -5.16 0.57 -16.72
N TYR A 415 -5.68 0.51 -15.49
CA TYR A 415 -4.93 0.04 -14.32
C TYR A 415 -5.65 -1.16 -13.68
N ASN A 416 -4.89 -2.19 -13.30
CA ASN A 416 -5.44 -3.47 -12.88
C ASN A 416 -6.04 -3.39 -11.46
N THR A 417 -7.21 -4.00 -11.27
CA THR A 417 -7.89 -4.08 -9.97
C THR A 417 -7.07 -4.73 -8.85
N THR A 418 -6.16 -5.67 -9.16
CA THR A 418 -5.39 -6.37 -8.13
C THR A 418 -4.23 -5.57 -7.57
N ARG A 419 -3.79 -4.49 -8.25
CA ARG A 419 -2.60 -3.65 -7.93
C ARG A 419 -1.24 -4.38 -7.91
N ILE A 420 -1.21 -5.63 -7.48
CA ILE A 420 -0.07 -6.56 -7.55
C ILE A 420 0.30 -6.81 -9.01
N SER A 421 1.60 -6.75 -9.31
CA SER A 421 2.12 -7.03 -10.65
C SER A 421 2.10 -8.54 -10.93
N LEU A 422 1.43 -8.96 -12.00
CA LEU A 422 1.40 -10.35 -12.45
C LEU A 422 2.76 -10.76 -13.05
N GLY A 423 3.73 -11.09 -12.20
CA GLY A 423 5.09 -11.52 -12.55
C GLY A 423 5.68 -12.48 -11.52
N SER A 424 6.84 -13.08 -11.84
CA SER A 424 7.60 -13.96 -10.92
C SER A 424 8.14 -13.20 -9.70
N GLU A 425 8.54 -13.91 -8.64
CA GLU A 425 9.05 -13.46 -7.32
C GLU A 425 9.69 -12.04 -7.21
N GLU A 426 10.47 -11.58 -8.20
CA GLU A 426 11.01 -10.21 -8.27
C GLU A 426 9.93 -9.09 -8.36
N TRP A 427 8.69 -9.44 -8.73
CA TRP A 427 7.60 -8.52 -9.06
C TRP A 427 6.48 -8.42 -8.03
N MET A 428 6.32 -9.42 -7.17
CA MET A 428 5.17 -9.49 -6.24
C MET A 428 5.19 -8.33 -5.24
N ASN A 429 6.39 -7.94 -4.80
CA ASN A 429 6.59 -6.91 -3.76
C ASN A 429 7.13 -5.61 -4.36
N ARG A 430 6.70 -5.26 -5.59
CA ARG A 430 6.85 -3.91 -6.13
C ARG A 430 5.66 -3.09 -5.66
N PRO A 431 5.86 -1.96 -4.93
CA PRO A 431 4.76 -1.10 -4.51
C PRO A 431 3.88 -0.70 -5.71
N PRO A 432 2.55 -0.95 -5.65
CA PRO A 432 1.61 -0.64 -6.72
C PRO A 432 1.76 0.77 -7.32
N VAL A 433 2.07 1.77 -6.49
CA VAL A 433 2.33 3.15 -6.90
C VAL A 433 3.38 3.25 -8.02
N VAL A 434 4.43 2.41 -8.02
CA VAL A 434 5.45 2.36 -9.07
C VAL A 434 4.85 1.88 -10.40
N GLY A 435 3.86 0.99 -10.35
CA GLY A 435 3.09 0.54 -11.50
C GLY A 435 2.17 1.61 -12.06
N LEU A 436 1.48 2.38 -11.21
CA LEU A 436 0.64 3.49 -11.68
C LEU A 436 1.51 4.63 -12.25
N PHE A 437 2.64 4.93 -11.60
CA PHE A 437 3.58 5.96 -12.04
C PHE A 437 4.10 5.67 -13.44
N HIS A 438 4.52 4.42 -13.72
CA HIS A 438 4.98 3.99 -15.03
C HIS A 438 3.95 4.31 -16.14
N GLU A 439 2.68 3.99 -15.92
CA GLU A 439 1.61 4.31 -16.88
C GLU A 439 1.29 5.80 -16.96
N LEU A 440 1.46 6.56 -15.87
CA LEU A 440 1.31 8.00 -15.86
C LEU A 440 2.46 8.72 -16.60
N VAL A 441 3.67 8.15 -16.65
CA VAL A 441 4.75 8.66 -17.52
C VAL A 441 4.38 8.48 -18.99
N HIS A 442 3.88 7.30 -19.39
CA HIS A 442 3.34 7.08 -20.75
C HIS A 442 2.17 8.02 -21.07
N ALA A 443 1.29 8.30 -20.11
CA ALA A 443 0.22 9.29 -20.27
C ALA A 443 0.76 10.72 -20.41
N SER A 444 1.80 11.09 -19.66
CA SER A 444 2.46 12.40 -19.73
C SER A 444 3.11 12.64 -21.09
N ASP A 445 3.74 11.61 -21.65
CA ASP A 445 4.29 11.62 -23.01
C ASP A 445 3.20 11.87 -24.07
N MET A 446 2.07 11.16 -23.95
CA MET A 446 0.90 11.35 -24.82
C MET A 446 0.29 12.75 -24.65
N ASN A 447 0.22 13.27 -23.43
CA ASN A 447 -0.33 14.60 -23.13
C ASN A 447 0.54 15.75 -23.66
N ASN A 448 1.86 15.59 -23.61
CA ASN A 448 2.80 16.67 -23.94
C ASN A 448 3.41 16.56 -25.35
N GLY A 449 3.25 15.44 -26.06
CA GLY A 449 3.88 15.25 -27.37
C GLY A 449 5.40 15.05 -27.27
N THR A 450 5.90 14.59 -26.13
CA THR A 450 7.34 14.59 -25.82
C THR A 450 8.03 13.27 -26.10
N LEU A 451 7.36 12.23 -26.60
CA LEU A 451 8.01 10.95 -26.82
C LEU A 451 8.93 10.95 -28.04
N ALA A 452 10.20 10.60 -27.86
CA ALA A 452 11.10 10.28 -28.97
C ALA A 452 10.64 9.01 -29.70
N LEU A 453 10.53 9.08 -31.04
CA LEU A 453 10.31 7.91 -31.89
C LEU A 453 11.51 6.96 -31.83
N GLY A 454 11.27 5.66 -32.05
CA GLY A 454 12.33 4.65 -32.19
C GLY A 454 12.30 3.52 -31.16
N SER A 455 13.34 2.69 -31.21
CA SER A 455 13.54 1.54 -30.33
C SER A 455 15.01 1.15 -30.30
N LYS A 456 15.57 0.76 -29.15
CA LYS A 456 16.93 0.22 -29.06
C LYS A 456 16.91 -1.25 -28.68
N ASN A 457 17.66 -2.09 -29.40
CA ASN A 457 17.78 -3.54 -29.15
C ASN A 457 16.43 -4.30 -29.07
N GLY A 458 15.38 -3.80 -29.72
CA GLY A 458 14.02 -4.36 -29.68
C GLY A 458 13.08 -3.69 -28.66
N THR A 459 13.60 -2.95 -27.68
CA THR A 459 12.81 -2.21 -26.69
C THR A 459 12.44 -0.83 -27.24
N ARG A 460 11.15 -0.46 -27.25
CA ARG A 460 10.68 0.85 -27.73
C ARG A 460 11.19 1.96 -26.83
N ASN A 461 11.50 3.13 -27.40
CA ASN A 461 11.91 4.31 -26.63
C ASN A 461 10.85 4.70 -25.58
N LEU A 462 9.56 4.47 -25.87
CA LEU A 462 8.43 4.54 -24.93
C LEU A 462 8.76 3.86 -23.58
N GLU A 463 9.10 2.58 -23.61
CA GLU A 463 9.34 1.77 -22.41
C GLU A 463 10.62 2.19 -21.68
N THR A 464 11.73 2.24 -22.42
CA THR A 464 13.07 2.54 -21.89
C THR A 464 13.05 3.89 -21.15
N SER A 465 12.37 4.87 -21.73
CA SER A 465 12.35 6.22 -21.19
C SER A 465 11.30 6.45 -20.10
N ALA A 466 10.21 5.66 -20.05
CA ALA A 466 9.31 5.63 -18.91
C ALA A 466 10.02 5.13 -17.64
N VAL A 467 10.99 4.22 -17.79
CA VAL A 467 11.87 3.79 -16.69
C VAL A 467 12.94 4.84 -16.34
N GLY A 468 13.20 5.81 -17.21
CA GLY A 468 14.29 6.78 -17.06
C GLY A 468 15.65 6.23 -17.50
N LEU A 469 15.70 5.18 -18.32
CA LEU A 469 16.94 4.66 -18.90
C LEU A 469 17.35 5.48 -20.15
N PRO A 470 18.65 5.50 -20.51
CA PRO A 470 19.12 6.17 -21.72
C PRO A 470 18.50 5.60 -23.00
N ILE A 471 18.09 6.48 -23.91
CA ILE A 471 17.54 6.15 -25.22
C ILE A 471 18.44 6.60 -26.36
N ASP A 472 18.34 5.87 -27.46
CA ASP A 472 18.93 6.19 -28.75
C ASP A 472 17.89 6.95 -29.60
N LEU A 473 18.20 8.19 -29.96
CA LEU A 473 17.31 9.13 -30.64
C LEU A 473 17.35 9.04 -32.17
N ASP A 474 18.45 8.57 -32.76
CA ASP A 474 18.71 8.62 -34.21
C ASP A 474 19.06 7.27 -34.85
N GLN A 475 19.21 6.22 -34.03
CA GLN A 475 19.64 4.88 -34.42
C GLN A 475 21.07 4.83 -34.97
N ASP A 476 21.88 5.86 -34.73
CA ASP A 476 23.31 5.87 -35.04
C ASP A 476 24.10 5.40 -33.80
N PRO A 477 24.73 4.20 -33.84
CA PRO A 477 25.49 3.69 -32.70
C PRO A 477 26.77 4.49 -32.38
N SER A 478 27.08 5.55 -33.14
CA SER A 478 28.12 6.54 -32.81
C SER A 478 27.59 7.76 -32.04
N THR A 479 26.28 8.00 -32.03
CA THR A 479 25.63 9.00 -31.17
C THR A 479 25.51 8.46 -29.74
N PRO A 480 25.88 9.21 -28.69
CA PRO A 480 25.69 8.78 -27.31
C PRO A 480 24.22 8.69 -26.93
N ASP A 481 23.84 7.61 -26.22
CA ASP A 481 22.52 7.52 -25.59
C ASP A 481 22.31 8.66 -24.59
N VAL A 482 21.07 9.16 -24.51
CA VAL A 482 20.70 10.23 -23.59
C VAL A 482 19.49 9.83 -22.73
N VAL A 483 19.52 10.19 -21.46
CA VAL A 483 18.28 10.20 -20.66
C VAL A 483 17.44 11.38 -21.15
N GLN A 484 16.18 11.14 -21.49
CA GLN A 484 15.32 12.20 -22.01
C GLN A 484 14.99 13.19 -20.89
N GLY A 485 15.56 14.40 -20.97
CA GLY A 485 15.39 15.42 -19.93
C GLY A 485 13.98 16.02 -19.89
N GLY A 486 13.60 16.52 -18.70
CA GLY A 486 12.35 17.25 -18.51
C GLY A 486 11.15 16.42 -18.06
N ARG A 487 11.34 15.13 -17.74
CA ARG A 487 10.34 14.29 -17.04
C ARG A 487 11.03 13.38 -16.02
N PRO A 488 10.37 13.05 -14.89
CA PRO A 488 10.80 11.96 -14.03
C PRO A 488 10.45 10.60 -14.67
N GLY A 489 11.31 9.61 -14.47
CA GLY A 489 11.06 8.21 -14.88
C GLY A 489 10.96 7.29 -13.66
N GLU A 490 10.55 6.03 -13.86
CA GLU A 490 10.34 5.03 -12.79
C GLU A 490 11.54 4.95 -11.83
N ASN A 491 12.77 5.02 -12.35
CA ASN A 491 13.98 5.01 -11.52
C ASN A 491 14.10 6.21 -10.56
N VAL A 492 13.54 7.37 -10.90
CA VAL A 492 13.54 8.54 -10.00
C VAL A 492 12.57 8.31 -8.83
N LEU A 493 11.37 7.78 -9.11
CA LEU A 493 10.43 7.37 -8.05
C LEU A 493 11.01 6.25 -7.18
N ARG A 494 11.76 5.31 -7.78
CA ARG A 494 12.44 4.25 -7.02
C ARG A 494 13.50 4.84 -6.08
N ASP A 495 14.30 5.81 -6.55
CA ASP A 495 15.27 6.49 -5.70
C ASP A 495 14.57 7.30 -4.58
N ASP A 496 13.40 7.91 -4.82
CA ASP A 496 12.58 8.56 -3.78
C ASP A 496 12.10 7.54 -2.73
N LEU A 497 11.60 6.39 -3.16
CA LEU A 497 11.16 5.25 -2.32
C LEU A 497 12.31 4.39 -1.75
N ASN A 498 13.57 4.82 -1.83
CA ASN A 498 14.75 4.01 -1.43
C ASN A 498 14.81 2.57 -2.03
N LEU A 499 14.16 2.37 -3.19
CA LEU A 499 14.14 1.12 -3.93
C LEU A 499 15.38 1.00 -4.84
N PRO A 500 15.92 -0.21 -5.06
CA PRO A 500 17.06 -0.40 -5.95
C PRO A 500 16.75 0.07 -7.38
N THR A 501 17.61 0.91 -7.95
CA THR A 501 17.48 1.40 -9.33
C THR A 501 17.39 0.24 -10.32
N ARG A 502 16.45 0.30 -11.27
CA ARG A 502 16.21 -0.75 -12.27
C ARG A 502 17.23 -0.62 -13.42
N PRO A 503 18.17 -1.57 -13.61
CA PRO A 503 19.29 -1.39 -14.53
C PRO A 503 18.98 -1.74 -15.99
N ARG A 504 17.83 -2.38 -16.26
CA ARG A 504 17.42 -2.92 -17.57
C ARG A 504 15.89 -2.97 -17.70
N TYR A 505 15.40 -2.94 -18.94
CA TYR A 505 14.02 -3.23 -19.33
C TYR A 505 14.01 -4.35 -20.36
#